data_AF-A0A382SCC0-F1
#
_entry.id   AF-A0A382SCC0-F1
#
_cell.length_a   1.000
_cell.length_b   1.000
_cell.length_c   1.000
_cell.angle_alpha   90.00
_cell.angle_beta   90.00
_cell.angle_gamma   90.00
#
_symmetry.space_group_name_H-M   'P 1'
#
loop_
_entity.id
_entity.type
_entity.pdbx_description
1 polymer ?
#
loop_
_entity_poly.entity_id
_entity_poly.type
_entity_poly.pdbx_seq_one_letter_code
_entity_poly.pdbx_strand_id
1 'polypeptide(L)'
;MQDFLSVDRENVRGVPNERAQRLLRVLVDRYIREGQPVGSRTLSCSAALDVSPATARNIMADLEDMGFLASPHTSAGRIPTIKGYRFFVDTLIKLQPPKGVELQQFQVALDKVAADPQALALSASNLLSAVTRLA
;
A
#
# COMPACT_ATOMS: atom_id res chain seq x y z
N MET A 1 -22.59 26.81 -17.40
CA MET A 1 -21.47 26.28 -16.58
C MET A 1 -21.99 25.05 -15.84
N GLN A 2 -22.26 24.02 -16.65
CA GLN A 2 -22.76 22.71 -16.25
C GLN A 2 -21.56 21.74 -16.24
N ASP A 3 -21.70 20.62 -15.54
CA ASP A 3 -20.78 19.47 -15.48
C ASP A 3 -19.64 19.51 -14.47
N PHE A 4 -19.99 19.57 -13.18
CA PHE A 4 -19.14 19.09 -12.08
C PHE A 4 -19.73 17.84 -11.38
N LEU A 5 -20.70 17.15 -12.00
CA LEU A 5 -21.41 16.00 -11.41
C LEU A 5 -21.23 14.66 -12.14
N SER A 6 -20.21 14.52 -13.00
CA SER A 6 -20.00 13.30 -13.80
C SER A 6 -18.66 12.61 -13.57
N VAL A 7 -18.22 12.51 -12.31
CA VAL A 7 -17.10 11.62 -11.97
C VAL A 7 -17.68 10.31 -11.43
N ASP A 8 -17.65 9.32 -12.33
CA ASP A 8 -17.47 7.89 -12.07
C ASP A 8 -18.63 7.07 -11.48
N ARG A 9 -19.71 6.94 -12.24
CA ARG A 9 -20.64 5.80 -12.12
C ARG A 9 -20.24 4.55 -12.95
N GLU A 10 -19.04 4.50 -13.52
CA GLU A 10 -18.60 3.39 -14.40
C GLU A 10 -17.78 2.25 -13.76
N ASN A 11 -17.43 2.28 -12.46
CA ASN A 11 -16.40 1.33 -11.96
C ASN A 11 -16.89 0.05 -11.25
N VAL A 12 -18.13 -0.40 -11.44
CA VAL A 12 -18.62 -1.64 -10.78
C VAL A 12 -17.91 -2.90 -11.31
N ARG A 13 -17.23 -2.83 -12.47
CA ARG A 13 -16.41 -3.93 -13.03
C ARG A 13 -14.92 -3.91 -12.63
N GLY A 14 -14.46 -2.89 -11.89
CA GLY A 14 -13.03 -2.71 -11.60
C GLY A 14 -12.62 -2.91 -10.15
N VAL A 15 -13.53 -3.36 -9.27
CA VAL A 15 -13.24 -3.59 -7.85
C VAL A 15 -13.00 -5.09 -7.60
N PRO A 16 -11.83 -5.50 -7.10
CA PRO A 16 -11.57 -6.89 -6.75
C PRO A 16 -12.53 -7.39 -5.66
N ASN A 17 -12.94 -8.65 -5.73
CA ASN A 17 -13.72 -9.28 -4.66
C ASN A 17 -12.90 -9.39 -3.36
N GLU A 18 -13.55 -9.67 -2.22
CA GLU A 18 -12.86 -9.69 -0.92
C GLU A 18 -11.67 -10.67 -0.85
N ARG A 19 -11.76 -11.82 -1.53
CA ARG A 19 -10.65 -12.79 -1.58
C ARG A 19 -9.46 -12.22 -2.36
N ALA A 20 -9.72 -11.60 -3.50
CA ALA A 20 -8.73 -10.92 -4.32
C ALA A 20 -8.12 -9.72 -3.58
N GLN A 21 -8.92 -8.96 -2.83
CA GLN A 21 -8.45 -7.88 -1.97
C GLN A 21 -7.51 -8.39 -0.87
N ARG A 22 -7.87 -9.49 -0.18
CA ARG A 22 -6.99 -10.10 0.83
C ARG A 22 -5.67 -10.56 0.23
N LEU A 23 -5.73 -11.20 -0.95
CA LEU A 23 -4.53 -11.65 -1.66
C LEU A 23 -3.66 -10.46 -2.08
N LEU A 24 -4.26 -9.42 -2.67
CA LEU A 24 -3.56 -8.18 -3.05
C LEU A 24 -2.89 -7.52 -1.84
N ARG A 25 -3.57 -7.47 -0.69
CA ARG A 25 -3.01 -6.94 0.56
C ARG A 25 -1.74 -7.67 0.98
N VAL A 26 -1.78 -9.01 1.02
CA VAL A 26 -0.64 -9.84 1.43
C VAL A 26 0.51 -9.71 0.41
N LEU A 27 0.18 -9.65 -0.88
CA LEU A 27 1.16 -9.47 -1.95
C LEU A 27 1.89 -8.14 -1.81
N VAL A 28 1.14 -7.03 -1.67
CA VAL A 28 1.71 -5.69 -1.56
C VAL A 28 2.55 -5.56 -0.29
N ASP A 29 2.07 -6.04 0.86
CA ASP A 29 2.84 -6.01 2.12
C ASP A 29 4.16 -6.78 2.01
N ARG A 30 4.13 -7.97 1.40
CA ARG A 30 5.35 -8.75 1.15
C ARG A 30 6.30 -8.03 0.20
N TYR A 31 5.78 -7.49 -0.90
CA TYR A 31 6.60 -6.79 -1.88
C TYR A 31 7.25 -5.53 -1.29
N ILE A 32 6.56 -4.78 -0.42
CA ILE A 32 7.14 -3.64 0.31
C ILE A 32 8.28 -4.08 1.24
N ARG A 33 8.15 -5.25 1.89
CA ARG A 33 9.17 -5.78 2.82
C ARG A 33 10.39 -6.36 2.11
N GLU A 34 10.18 -7.08 1.01
CA GLU A 34 11.20 -7.92 0.38
C GLU A 34 11.75 -7.33 -0.93
N GLY A 35 10.99 -6.46 -1.60
CA GLY A 35 11.34 -5.87 -2.90
C GLY A 35 11.38 -6.89 -4.06
N GLN A 36 10.93 -8.13 -3.83
CA GLN A 36 11.00 -9.20 -4.82
C GLN A 36 9.61 -9.56 -5.37
N PRO A 37 9.50 -9.90 -6.68
CA PRO A 37 8.26 -10.42 -7.26
C PRO A 37 7.67 -11.60 -6.48
N VAL A 38 6.35 -11.61 -6.29
CA VAL A 38 5.67 -12.56 -5.40
C VAL A 38 4.96 -13.64 -6.20
N GLY A 39 5.32 -14.90 -5.93
CA GLY A 39 4.73 -16.08 -6.56
C GLY A 39 3.51 -16.65 -5.82
N SER A 40 2.68 -17.42 -6.52
CA SER A 40 1.46 -18.02 -5.96
C SER A 40 1.73 -18.99 -4.81
N ARG A 41 2.83 -19.74 -4.87
CA ARG A 41 3.24 -20.68 -3.81
C ARG A 41 3.52 -19.92 -2.51
N THR A 42 4.22 -18.80 -2.61
CA THR A 42 4.53 -17.92 -1.47
C THR A 42 3.25 -17.38 -0.84
N LEU A 43 2.26 -17.01 -1.65
CA LEU A 43 0.96 -16.53 -1.16
C LEU A 43 0.13 -17.65 -0.52
N SER A 44 0.09 -18.84 -1.12
CA SER A 44 -0.67 -19.98 -0.56
C SER A 44 -0.10 -20.49 0.77
N CYS A 45 1.18 -20.24 1.06
CA CYS A 45 1.78 -20.57 2.35
C CYS A 45 1.55 -19.49 3.42
N SER A 46 0.96 -18.34 3.06
CA SER A 46 0.63 -17.30 4.02
C SER A 46 -0.54 -17.73 4.87
N ALA A 47 -0.38 -17.76 6.20
CA ALA A 47 -1.45 -18.07 7.16
C ALA A 47 -2.66 -17.13 7.04
N ALA A 48 -2.51 -15.96 6.40
CA ALA A 48 -3.59 -15.01 6.16
C ALA A 48 -4.48 -15.39 4.96
N LEU A 49 -4.09 -16.39 4.15
CA LEU A 49 -4.79 -16.78 2.93
C LEU A 49 -5.15 -18.27 2.97
N ASP A 50 -6.45 -18.57 3.06
CA ASP A 50 -6.97 -19.94 2.91
C ASP A 50 -7.24 -20.26 1.43
N VAL A 51 -6.17 -20.37 0.64
CA VAL A 51 -6.24 -20.64 -0.80
C VAL A 51 -5.13 -21.59 -1.26
N SER A 52 -5.46 -22.48 -2.19
CA SER A 52 -4.48 -23.35 -2.83
C SER A 52 -3.53 -22.57 -3.77
N PRO A 53 -2.34 -23.12 -4.11
CA PRO A 53 -1.46 -22.49 -5.09
C PRO A 53 -2.10 -22.28 -6.47
N ALA A 54 -3.06 -23.11 -6.87
CA ALA A 54 -3.79 -22.96 -8.14
C ALA A 54 -4.78 -21.80 -8.06
N THR A 55 -5.56 -21.75 -6.97
CA THR A 55 -6.49 -20.65 -6.70
C THR A 55 -5.78 -19.30 -6.63
N ALA A 56 -4.62 -19.24 -5.96
CA ALA A 56 -3.81 -18.03 -5.90
C ALA A 56 -3.31 -17.59 -7.29
N ARG A 57 -2.95 -18.52 -8.18
CA ARG A 57 -2.58 -18.18 -9.58
C ARG A 57 -3.73 -17.55 -10.33
N ASN A 58 -4.93 -18.13 -10.25
CA ASN A 58 -6.11 -17.61 -10.93
C ASN A 58 -6.46 -16.20 -10.43
N ILE A 59 -6.52 -16.00 -9.11
CA ILE A 59 -6.80 -14.68 -8.54
C ILE A 59 -5.73 -13.65 -8.95
N MET A 60 -4.45 -14.04 -9.00
CA MET A 60 -3.40 -13.14 -9.47
C MET A 60 -3.51 -12.82 -10.96
N ALA A 61 -3.97 -13.75 -11.79
CA ALA A 61 -4.24 -13.51 -13.20
C ALA A 61 -5.39 -12.51 -13.35
N ASP A 62 -6.50 -12.72 -12.63
CA ASP A 62 -7.63 -11.80 -12.63
C ASP A 62 -7.21 -10.38 -12.17
N LEU A 63 -6.36 -10.29 -11.14
CA LEU A 63 -5.83 -9.01 -10.64
C LEU A 63 -4.86 -8.34 -11.64
N GLU A 64 -4.14 -9.12 -12.45
CA GLU A 64 -3.33 -8.57 -13.54
C GLU A 64 -4.22 -8.06 -14.68
N ASP A 65 -5.23 -8.82 -15.09
CA ASP A 65 -6.18 -8.39 -16.14
C ASP A 65 -6.93 -7.11 -15.73
N MET A 66 -7.22 -6.97 -14.43
CA MET A 66 -7.76 -5.74 -13.84
C MET A 66 -6.73 -4.60 -13.68
N GLY A 67 -5.45 -4.86 -13.94
CA GLY A 67 -4.36 -3.88 -13.91
C GLY A 67 -3.81 -3.54 -12.52
N PHE A 68 -4.14 -4.33 -11.48
CA PHE A 68 -3.58 -4.14 -10.12
C PHE A 68 -2.20 -4.77 -9.96
N LEU A 69 -1.92 -5.81 -10.74
CA LEU A 69 -0.64 -6.52 -10.75
C LEU A 69 -0.03 -6.53 -12.16
N ALA A 70 1.26 -6.80 -12.23
CA ALA A 70 1.97 -7.05 -13.49
C ALA A 70 3.00 -8.18 -13.31
N SER A 71 3.30 -8.92 -14.38
CA SER A 71 4.51 -9.74 -14.44
C SER A 71 5.71 -8.94 -14.91
N PRO A 72 6.83 -8.90 -14.15
CA PRO A 72 8.10 -8.49 -14.73
C PRO A 72 8.58 -9.52 -15.76
N HIS A 73 8.34 -10.81 -15.50
CA HIS A 73 8.54 -11.93 -16.43
C HIS A 73 7.49 -13.02 -16.16
N THR A 74 7.26 -13.92 -17.13
CA THR A 74 6.21 -14.96 -17.08
C THR A 74 6.36 -15.94 -15.89
N SER A 75 7.58 -16.14 -15.38
CA SER A 75 7.88 -17.08 -14.29
C SER A 75 8.24 -16.44 -12.96
N ALA A 76 8.48 -15.13 -12.92
CA ALA A 76 9.02 -14.44 -11.75
C ALA A 76 7.98 -14.21 -10.63
N GLY A 77 6.70 -14.39 -10.91
CA GLY A 77 5.61 -13.96 -10.03
C GLY A 77 5.12 -12.57 -10.40
N ARG A 78 4.39 -11.91 -9.49
CA ARG A 78 3.73 -10.62 -9.77
C ARG A 78 4.24 -9.51 -8.88
N ILE A 79 4.18 -8.29 -9.40
CA ILE A 79 4.48 -7.05 -8.68
C ILE A 79 3.24 -6.15 -8.67
N PRO A 80 3.02 -5.34 -7.62
CA PRO A 80 1.95 -4.35 -7.62
C PRO A 80 2.22 -3.26 -8.66
N THR A 81 1.19 -2.86 -9.40
CA THR A 81 1.24 -1.66 -10.24
C THR A 81 0.95 -0.41 -9.40
N ILE A 82 1.08 0.78 -10.01
CA ILE A 82 0.65 2.04 -9.38
C ILE A 82 -0.81 1.95 -8.93
N LYS A 83 -1.69 1.35 -9.75
CA LYS A 83 -3.10 1.10 -9.41
C LYS A 83 -3.24 0.14 -8.22
N GLY A 84 -2.45 -0.94 -8.21
CA GLY A 84 -2.34 -1.89 -7.10
C GLY A 84 -2.01 -1.21 -5.77
N TYR A 85 -0.96 -0.37 -5.77
CA TYR A 85 -0.55 0.40 -4.59
C TYR A 85 -1.61 1.41 -4.15
N ARG A 86 -2.18 2.18 -5.08
CA ARG A 86 -3.21 3.17 -4.75
C ARG A 86 -4.40 2.52 -4.06
N PHE A 87 -4.93 1.44 -4.65
CA PHE A 87 -6.04 0.70 -4.06
C PHE A 87 -5.69 0.09 -2.70
N PHE A 88 -4.47 -0.42 -2.55
CA PHE A 88 -3.99 -0.93 -1.26
C PHE A 88 -3.98 0.14 -0.18
N VAL A 89 -3.43 1.33 -0.46
CA VAL A 89 -3.35 2.44 0.50
C VAL A 89 -4.75 2.97 0.84
N ASP A 90 -5.59 3.15 -0.18
CA ASP A 90 -6.89 3.81 -0.01
C ASP A 90 -7.95 2.89 0.63
N THR A 91 -7.84 1.57 0.43
CA THR A 91 -8.92 0.62 0.79
C THR A 91 -8.49 -0.52 1.72
N LEU A 92 -7.25 -1.00 1.62
CA LEU A 92 -6.82 -2.26 2.26
C LEU A 92 -5.96 -2.07 3.51
N ILE A 93 -5.38 -0.87 3.69
CA ILE A 93 -4.61 -0.51 4.86
C ILE A 93 -5.55 -0.03 5.98
N LYS A 94 -5.32 -0.53 7.19
CA LYS A 94 -5.83 0.10 8.40
C LYS A 94 -4.70 0.94 8.97
N LEU A 95 -4.75 2.25 8.75
CA LEU A 95 -3.78 3.17 9.33
C LEU A 95 -3.89 3.09 10.86
N GLN A 96 -2.81 2.68 11.50
CA GLN A 96 -2.68 2.84 12.95
C GLN A 96 -1.99 4.17 13.20
N PRO A 97 -2.63 5.11 13.91
CA PRO A 97 -1.94 6.32 14.29
C PRO A 97 -0.75 5.95 15.20
N PRO A 98 0.39 6.66 15.08
CA PRO A 98 1.53 6.48 15.99
C PRO A 98 1.07 6.62 17.44
N LYS A 99 1.63 5.81 18.34
CA LYS A 99 1.16 5.71 19.74
C LYS A 99 1.86 6.73 20.65
N GLY A 100 1.15 7.08 21.73
CA GLY A 100 1.32 8.31 22.52
C GLY A 100 2.73 8.82 22.81
N VAL A 101 3.67 7.98 23.24
CA VAL A 101 5.02 8.45 23.64
C VAL A 101 5.79 9.05 22.46
N GLU A 102 5.71 8.41 21.30
CA GLU A 102 6.44 8.82 20.10
C GLU A 102 5.85 10.11 19.52
N LEU A 103 4.51 10.20 19.47
CA LEU A 103 3.81 11.42 19.09
C LEU A 103 4.12 12.59 20.01
N GLN A 104 4.19 12.34 21.32
CA GLN A 104 4.49 13.38 22.30
C GLN A 104 5.93 13.88 22.16
N GLN A 105 6.88 12.99 21.85
CA GLN A 105 8.26 13.38 21.55
C GLN A 105 8.35 14.26 20.31
N PHE A 106 7.61 13.92 19.24
CA PHE A 106 7.55 14.76 18.03
C PHE A 106 6.95 16.12 18.34
N GLN A 107 5.84 16.17 19.07
CA GLN A 107 5.18 17.42 19.43
C GLN A 107 6.11 18.33 20.24
N VAL A 108 6.77 17.79 21.27
CA VAL A 108 7.74 18.56 22.09
C VAL A 108 8.92 19.06 21.27
N ALA A 109 9.43 18.27 20.32
CA ALA A 109 10.54 18.68 19.46
C ALA A 109 10.15 19.82 18.50
N LEU A 110 8.91 19.82 17.99
CA LEU A 110 8.40 20.86 17.11
C LEU A 110 8.03 22.14 17.89
N ASP A 111 7.37 22.01 19.04
CA ASP A 111 6.92 23.14 19.85
C ASP A 111 8.11 23.99 20.36
N LYS A 112 9.26 23.37 20.63
CA LYS A 112 10.49 24.07 21.06
C LYS A 112 11.01 25.07 20.04
N VAL A 113 10.73 24.87 18.76
CA VAL A 113 11.22 25.71 17.65
C VAL A 113 10.08 26.40 16.90
N ALA A 114 8.85 26.33 17.40
CA ALA A 114 7.65 26.80 16.70
C ALA A 114 7.64 28.32 16.43
N ALA A 115 8.41 29.10 17.19
CA ALA A 115 8.51 30.55 17.00
C ALA A 115 9.36 30.96 15.77
N ASP A 116 10.20 30.06 15.26
CA ASP A 116 11.03 30.29 14.08
C ASP A 116 10.58 29.37 12.93
N PRO A 117 9.94 29.91 11.87
CA PRO A 117 9.47 29.12 10.74
C PRO A 117 10.56 28.31 10.04
N GLN A 118 11.80 28.81 9.98
CA GLN A 118 12.91 28.11 9.35
C GLN A 118 13.39 26.95 10.23
N ALA A 119 13.56 27.19 11.54
CA ALA A 119 13.93 26.14 12.49
C ALA A 119 12.84 25.07 12.60
N LEU A 120 11.57 25.44 12.52
CA LEU A 120 10.44 24.52 12.52
C LEU A 120 10.47 23.61 11.28
N ALA A 121 10.67 24.18 10.09
CA ALA A 121 10.79 23.41 8.86
C ALA A 121 11.95 22.41 8.92
N LEU A 122 13.13 22.85 9.39
CA LEU A 122 14.30 21.99 9.56
C LEU A 122 14.05 20.85 10.56
N SER A 123 13.43 21.15 11.70
CA SER A 123 13.09 20.14 12.72
C SER A 123 12.10 19.11 12.18
N ALA A 124 11.05 19.56 11.48
CA ALA A 124 10.09 18.67 10.83
C ALA A 124 10.75 17.78 9.77
N SER A 125 11.64 18.33 8.92
CA SER A 125 12.40 17.56 7.93
C SER A 125 13.28 16.50 8.59
N ASN A 126 13.99 16.85 9.66
CA ASN A 126 14.85 15.90 10.38
C ASN A 126 14.05 14.78 11.04
N LEU A 127 12.90 15.10 11.65
CA LEU A 127 12.01 14.11 12.24
C LEU A 127 11.43 13.16 11.17
N LEU A 128 10.96 13.70 10.05
CA LEU A 128 10.44 12.91 8.94
C LEU A 128 11.50 11.97 8.38
N SER A 129 12.72 12.47 8.17
CA SER A 129 13.85 11.66 7.71
C SER A 129 14.16 10.52 8.68
N ALA A 130 14.23 10.82 9.98
CA ALA A 130 14.51 9.82 11.02
C ALA A 130 13.45 8.71 11.08
N VAL A 131 12.17 9.06 10.95
CA VAL A 131 11.05 8.09 11.03
C VAL A 131 10.90 7.27 9.75
N THR A 132 11.08 7.90 8.58
CA THR A 132 10.85 7.25 7.29
C THR A 132 12.09 6.57 6.71
N ARG A 133 13.28 6.82 7.28
CA ARG A 133 14.58 6.39 6.76
C ARG A 133 14.82 6.85 5.30
N LEU A 134 14.24 7.98 4.94
CA LEU A 134 14.54 8.69 3.69
C LEU A 134 15.64 9.70 4.00
N ALA A 135 16.84 9.47 3.46
CA ALA A 135 17.98 10.36 3.52
C ALA A 135 18.29 10.91 2.13
#